data_AF-A0A1W9V698-F1
#
_entry.id   AF-A0A1W9V698-F1
#
_cell.length_a   1.000
_cell.length_b   1.000
_cell.length_c   1.000
_cell.angle_alpha   90.00
_cell.angle_beta   90.00
_cell.angle_gamma   90.00
#
_symmetry.space_group_name_H-M   'P 1'
#
loop_
_entity.id
_entity.type
_entity.pdbx_description
1 polymer ?
#
loop_
_entity_poly.entity_id
_entity_poly.type
_entity_poly.pdbx_seq_one_letter_code
_entity_poly.pdbx_strand_id
1 'polypeptide(L)'
;MSPYATIFLKMRKPLFRLFTLIYLLLLSISGCSFDEVSYPWLSTDKEVDAKLVNLFNMLPEQQNEVQRYGIMEQMISLFRAGGHNKELKHFLNSYFCEYPDDSYNCYYLLILGTLYEEEEAWDVASVYYNRLLTNYDDLVIKGQSIHLFTLKKLLSKRPGTLLEIDYNKELLQRFSMDIDKGLIQYNLAKSYEQEGLWIESIDSYQKFLDAPVTTIPGKPNVYNEVNHYLTFHYSKKDWTRETQAGLVNSIKYAIRTRSSSRLNRYMSEDFFMMSWGQDRYDPFTEIPMDLSNFLRSSVWYNRNLESGSNDSEAYLRTGGWSYRINIWYLYFNRIKYPIDPEINGRWEWAGIYFGNRL
;
A
#
# COMPACT_ATOMS: atom_id res chain seq x y z
N MET A 1 -14.46 96.95 31.77
CA MET A 1 -14.42 95.74 30.91
C MET A 1 -14.15 94.53 31.80
N SER A 2 -15.08 93.57 31.74
CA SER A 2 -14.99 92.13 32.06
C SER A 2 -14.95 91.62 33.53
N PRO A 3 -15.66 90.50 33.85
CA PRO A 3 -16.09 90.05 35.19
C PRO A 3 -15.52 88.64 35.58
N TYR A 4 -16.22 87.90 36.46
CA TYR A 4 -16.09 86.49 36.93
C TYR A 4 -15.38 86.32 38.30
N ALA A 5 -16.04 86.20 39.46
CA ALA A 5 -17.16 85.35 39.91
C ALA A 5 -16.79 83.87 40.17
N THR A 6 -16.63 83.55 41.46
CA THR A 6 -17.39 82.52 42.19
C THR A 6 -17.49 81.11 41.58
N ILE A 7 -16.60 80.18 41.93
CA ILE A 7 -16.94 78.73 42.13
C ILE A 7 -16.09 78.18 43.29
N PHE A 8 -16.62 78.24 44.50
CA PHE A 8 -16.22 77.37 45.62
C PHE A 8 -17.53 76.75 46.13
N LEU A 9 -17.54 75.44 46.45
CA LEU A 9 -18.69 74.57 46.75
C LEU A 9 -19.40 73.91 45.55
N LYS A 10 -18.75 72.93 44.91
CA LYS A 10 -19.48 71.77 44.33
C LYS A 10 -18.62 70.51 44.07
N MET A 11 -17.81 70.06 45.03
CA MET A 11 -16.98 68.85 44.84
C MET A 11 -16.87 67.94 46.08
N ARG A 12 -17.99 67.46 46.64
CA ARG A 12 -17.92 66.46 47.74
C ARG A 12 -18.89 65.28 47.67
N LYS A 13 -19.78 65.19 46.67
CA LYS A 13 -20.75 64.09 46.53
C LYS A 13 -20.48 63.02 45.44
N PRO A 14 -19.68 63.24 44.37
CA PRO A 14 -19.49 62.19 43.36
C PRO A 14 -18.39 61.17 43.74
N LEU A 15 -17.42 61.55 44.57
CA LEU A 15 -16.31 60.69 44.98
C LEU A 15 -16.73 59.55 45.93
N PHE A 16 -17.68 59.81 46.84
CA PHE A 16 -18.15 58.79 47.79
C PHE A 16 -19.01 57.71 47.11
N ARG A 17 -19.79 58.09 46.09
CA ARG A 17 -20.58 57.14 45.29
C ARG A 17 -19.70 56.25 44.41
N LEU A 18 -18.58 56.78 43.92
CA LEU A 18 -17.61 56.02 43.13
C LEU A 18 -16.92 54.94 43.99
N PHE A 19 -16.51 55.27 45.22
CA PHE A 19 -15.90 54.31 46.14
C PHE A 19 -16.85 53.19 46.57
N THR A 20 -18.13 53.49 46.81
CA THR A 20 -19.13 52.45 47.11
C THR A 20 -19.43 51.54 45.91
N LEU A 21 -19.39 52.06 44.68
CA LEU A 21 -19.58 51.26 43.48
C LEU A 21 -18.39 50.33 43.23
N ILE A 22 -17.16 50.81 43.47
CA ILE A 22 -15.92 50.02 43.35
C ILE A 22 -15.87 48.91 44.40
N TYR A 23 -16.34 49.16 45.63
CA TYR A 23 -16.38 48.14 46.68
C TYR A 23 -17.41 47.03 46.40
N LEU A 24 -18.57 47.38 45.85
CA LEU A 24 -19.59 46.43 45.38
C LEU A 24 -19.14 45.65 44.12
N LEU A 25 -18.34 46.27 43.26
CA LEU A 25 -17.72 45.62 42.11
C LEU A 25 -16.61 44.64 42.56
N LEU A 26 -15.84 44.95 43.60
CA LEU A 26 -14.80 44.08 44.15
C LEU A 26 -15.38 42.86 44.90
N LEU A 27 -16.52 43.01 45.57
CA LEU A 27 -17.24 41.89 46.21
C LEU A 27 -17.87 40.92 45.20
N SER A 28 -18.10 41.34 43.94
CA SER A 28 -18.63 40.47 42.88
C SER A 28 -17.55 39.65 42.14
N ILE A 29 -16.25 39.90 42.40
CA ILE A 29 -15.13 39.12 41.80
C ILE A 29 -14.64 38.01 42.76
N SER A 30 -15.17 37.97 43.99
CA SER A 30 -14.80 36.94 44.99
C SER A 30 -15.62 35.64 44.87
N GLY A 31 -16.44 35.51 43.82
CA GLY A 31 -17.22 34.33 43.50
C GLY A 31 -16.57 33.46 42.41
N CYS A 32 -15.26 33.24 42.45
CA CYS A 32 -14.69 32.08 41.76
C CYS A 32 -14.90 30.87 42.66
N SER A 33 -15.98 30.11 42.43
CA SER A 33 -15.99 28.71 42.84
C SER A 33 -14.76 28.06 42.21
N PHE A 34 -13.93 27.44 43.04
CA PHE A 34 -12.90 26.51 42.58
C PHE A 34 -13.58 25.52 41.63
N ASP A 35 -13.23 25.57 40.34
CA ASP A 35 -13.65 24.56 39.39
C ASP A 35 -13.14 23.21 39.92
N GLU A 36 -14.09 22.34 40.29
CA GLU A 36 -13.81 20.95 40.57
C GLU A 36 -13.12 20.39 39.32
N VAL A 37 -11.88 19.90 39.46
CA VAL A 37 -11.12 19.33 38.33
C VAL A 37 -11.92 18.14 37.80
N SER A 38 -12.73 18.38 36.78
CA SER A 38 -13.57 17.38 36.15
C SER A 38 -12.68 16.57 35.22
N TYR A 39 -12.40 15.34 35.62
CA TYR A 39 -11.63 14.37 34.83
C TYR A 39 -12.58 13.74 33.79
N PRO A 40 -12.50 14.12 32.49
CA PRO A 40 -13.46 13.68 31.48
C PRO A 40 -13.37 12.19 31.12
N TRP A 41 -12.36 11.52 31.68
CA TRP A 41 -12.02 10.12 31.47
C TRP A 41 -12.40 9.23 32.66
N LEU A 42 -13.07 9.75 33.70
CA LEU A 42 -13.59 8.89 34.76
C LEU A 42 -14.74 8.02 34.24
N SER A 43 -14.77 6.78 34.73
CA SER A 43 -15.75 5.77 34.38
C SER A 43 -16.98 5.83 35.31
N THR A 44 -17.73 4.73 35.41
CA THR A 44 -18.77 4.56 36.44
C THR A 44 -18.30 3.66 37.60
N ASP A 45 -17.09 3.10 37.51
CA ASP A 45 -16.50 2.23 38.52
C ASP A 45 -15.67 3.06 39.50
N LYS A 46 -16.24 3.30 40.68
CA LYS A 46 -15.63 4.13 41.73
C LYS A 46 -14.28 3.59 42.23
N GLU A 47 -14.06 2.28 42.23
CA GLU A 47 -12.80 1.71 42.71
C GLU A 47 -11.69 1.89 41.68
N VAL A 48 -12.01 1.64 40.40
CA VAL A 48 -11.09 1.88 39.27
C VAL A 48 -10.77 3.37 39.15
N ASP A 49 -11.78 4.22 39.22
CA ASP A 49 -11.65 5.68 39.16
C ASP A 49 -10.75 6.22 40.26
N ALA A 50 -10.90 5.75 41.51
CA ALA A 50 -10.04 6.16 42.62
C ALA A 50 -8.57 5.80 42.38
N LYS A 51 -8.29 4.62 41.81
CA LYS A 51 -6.93 4.19 41.43
C LYS A 51 -6.38 5.05 40.30
N LEU A 52 -7.18 5.32 39.27
CA LEU A 52 -6.79 6.15 38.13
C LEU A 52 -6.48 7.60 38.54
N VAL A 53 -7.29 8.20 39.41
CA VAL A 53 -7.05 9.56 39.94
C VAL A 53 -5.74 9.61 40.73
N ASN A 54 -5.47 8.60 41.56
CA ASN A 54 -4.21 8.53 42.31
C ASN A 54 -3.01 8.47 41.36
N LEU A 55 -3.05 7.55 40.38
CA LEU A 55 -1.99 7.42 39.37
C LEU A 55 -1.82 8.71 38.55
N PHE A 56 -2.91 9.36 38.16
CA PHE A 56 -2.88 10.61 37.40
C PHE A 56 -2.19 11.72 38.18
N ASN A 57 -2.52 11.88 39.47
CA ASN A 57 -1.93 12.91 40.32
C ASN A 57 -0.42 12.70 40.55
N MET A 58 0.09 11.48 40.35
CA MET A 58 1.52 11.19 40.44
C MET A 58 2.29 11.61 39.18
N LEU A 59 1.62 11.81 38.02
CA LEU A 59 2.29 12.13 36.75
C LEU A 59 3.06 13.47 36.78
N PRO A 60 2.48 14.60 37.26
CA PRO A 60 3.18 15.89 37.27
C PRO A 60 4.41 15.91 38.18
N GLU A 61 4.45 15.02 39.18
CA GLU A 61 5.57 14.91 40.13
C GLU A 61 6.78 14.18 39.51
N GLN A 62 6.60 13.44 38.41
CA GLN A 62 7.67 12.68 37.78
C GLN A 62 8.43 13.51 36.74
N GLN A 63 9.68 13.86 37.06
CA GLN A 63 10.57 14.54 36.11
C GLN A 63 11.06 13.60 34.99
N ASN A 64 11.12 12.28 35.23
CA ASN A 64 11.66 11.31 34.29
C ASN A 64 10.57 10.60 33.46
N GLU A 65 10.78 10.56 32.14
CA GLU A 65 9.95 9.84 31.15
C GLU A 65 9.74 8.36 31.50
N VAL A 66 10.74 7.65 32.01
CA VAL A 66 10.63 6.22 32.38
C VAL A 66 9.63 6.02 33.53
N GLN A 67 9.60 6.94 34.49
CA GLN A 67 8.66 6.88 35.60
C GLN A 67 7.25 7.19 35.12
N ARG A 68 7.08 8.20 34.26
CA ARG A 68 5.80 8.50 33.61
C ARG A 68 5.30 7.31 32.81
N TYR A 69 6.16 6.67 32.03
CA TYR A 69 5.83 5.44 31.29
C TYR A 69 5.30 4.33 32.20
N GLY A 70 5.95 4.07 33.34
CA GLY A 70 5.49 3.06 34.29
C GLY A 70 4.11 3.36 34.91
N ILE A 71 3.77 4.64 35.11
CA ILE A 71 2.44 5.06 35.56
C ILE A 71 1.42 4.92 34.43
N MET A 72 1.77 5.39 33.23
CA MET A 72 0.94 5.30 32.03
C MET A 72 0.55 3.85 31.72
N GLU A 73 1.49 2.92 31.76
CA GLU A 73 1.23 1.48 31.56
C GLU A 73 0.23 0.92 32.58
N GLN A 74 0.34 1.32 33.85
CA GLN A 74 -0.62 0.91 34.88
C GLN A 74 -2.01 1.46 34.60
N MET A 75 -2.11 2.74 34.22
CA MET A 75 -3.38 3.37 33.86
C MET A 75 -4.01 2.69 32.64
N ILE A 76 -3.24 2.48 31.56
CA ILE A 76 -3.67 1.76 30.36
C ILE A 76 -4.19 0.38 30.72
N SER A 77 -3.45 -0.37 31.55
CA SER A 77 -3.86 -1.70 31.99
C SER A 77 -5.17 -1.67 32.78
N LEU A 78 -5.38 -0.69 33.66
CA LEU A 78 -6.62 -0.54 34.43
C LEU A 78 -7.81 -0.23 33.53
N PHE A 79 -7.67 0.73 32.61
CA PHE A 79 -8.73 1.04 31.65
C PHE A 79 -9.10 -0.18 30.79
N ARG A 80 -8.10 -0.91 30.26
CA ARG A 80 -8.32 -2.10 29.42
C ARG A 80 -8.99 -3.23 30.19
N ALA A 81 -8.59 -3.45 31.45
CA ALA A 81 -9.20 -4.48 32.30
C ALA A 81 -10.68 -4.18 32.62
N GLY A 82 -11.06 -2.90 32.74
CA GLY A 82 -12.44 -2.47 32.94
C GLY A 82 -13.27 -2.33 31.65
N GLY A 83 -12.68 -2.53 30.47
CA GLY A 83 -13.36 -2.30 29.19
C GLY A 83 -13.66 -0.83 28.89
N HIS A 84 -12.99 0.10 29.57
CA HIS A 84 -13.20 1.55 29.49
C HIS A 84 -12.41 2.15 28.32
N ASN A 85 -12.61 1.61 27.12
CA ASN A 85 -11.86 1.98 25.91
C ASN A 85 -12.11 3.44 25.47
N LYS A 86 -13.33 3.95 25.71
CA LYS A 86 -13.68 5.34 25.35
C LYS A 86 -12.93 6.33 26.24
N GLU A 87 -12.94 6.06 27.55
CA GLU A 87 -12.25 6.83 28.57
C GLU A 87 -10.74 6.79 28.35
N LEU A 88 -10.19 5.61 28.03
CA LEU A 88 -8.78 5.45 27.67
C LEU A 88 -8.39 6.33 26.47
N LYS A 89 -9.21 6.36 25.42
CA LYS A 89 -8.95 7.24 24.26
C LYS A 89 -8.95 8.71 24.65
N HIS A 90 -9.87 9.14 25.49
CA HIS A 90 -9.90 10.53 25.99
C HIS A 90 -8.66 10.83 26.83
N PHE A 91 -8.31 9.94 27.75
CA PHE A 91 -7.12 10.06 28.59
C PHE A 91 -5.83 10.18 27.76
N LEU A 92 -5.59 9.26 26.82
CA LEU A 92 -4.38 9.28 26.00
C LEU A 92 -4.30 10.51 25.09
N ASN A 93 -5.43 10.98 24.55
CA ASN A 93 -5.45 12.24 23.79
C ASN A 93 -5.15 13.46 24.66
N SER A 94 -5.69 13.50 25.89
CA SER A 94 -5.36 14.56 26.85
C SER A 94 -3.88 14.54 27.24
N TYR A 95 -3.33 13.35 27.55
CA TYR A 95 -1.91 13.19 27.87
C TYR A 95 -1.01 13.70 26.75
N PHE A 96 -1.33 13.32 25.51
CA PHE A 96 -0.58 13.75 24.33
C PHE A 96 -0.52 15.27 24.17
N CYS A 97 -1.63 15.96 24.46
CA CYS A 97 -1.68 17.42 24.41
C CYS A 97 -0.82 18.09 25.48
N GLU A 98 -0.66 17.44 26.64
CA GLU A 98 0.08 17.97 27.79
C GLU A 98 1.58 17.67 27.68
N TYR A 99 1.95 16.49 27.16
CA TYR A 99 3.33 16.01 27.03
C TYR A 99 3.67 15.62 25.58
N PRO A 100 3.67 16.55 24.61
CA PRO A 100 3.88 16.23 23.20
C PRO A 100 5.27 15.67 22.89
N ASP A 101 6.27 16.07 23.67
CA ASP A 101 7.69 15.70 23.50
C ASP A 101 8.07 14.38 24.20
N ASP A 102 7.12 13.69 24.86
CA ASP A 102 7.40 12.43 25.56
C ASP A 102 7.81 11.33 24.55
N SER A 103 8.99 10.75 24.74
CA SER A 103 9.53 9.72 23.84
C SER A 103 8.65 8.46 23.77
N TYR A 104 7.85 8.17 24.80
CA TYR A 104 6.92 7.04 24.84
C TYR A 104 5.61 7.28 24.08
N ASN A 105 5.36 8.49 23.55
CA ASN A 105 4.17 8.79 22.76
C ASN A 105 4.02 7.88 21.53
N CYS A 106 5.12 7.37 20.95
CA CYS A 106 5.08 6.35 19.90
C CYS A 106 4.22 5.14 20.31
N TYR A 107 4.39 4.68 21.55
CA TYR A 107 3.64 3.56 22.10
C TYR A 107 2.18 3.91 22.43
N TYR A 108 1.91 5.11 22.96
CA TYR A 108 0.54 5.52 23.25
C TYR A 108 -0.29 5.72 21.97
N LEU A 109 0.34 6.23 20.90
CA LEU A 109 -0.29 6.34 19.58
C LEU A 109 -0.58 4.95 18.97
N LEU A 110 0.30 3.97 19.20
CA LEU A 110 0.03 2.58 18.80
C LEU A 110 -1.23 2.03 19.48
N ILE A 111 -1.40 2.31 20.79
CA ILE A 111 -2.59 1.91 21.55
C ILE A 111 -3.83 2.62 21.00
N LEU A 112 -3.77 3.94 20.80
CA LEU A 112 -4.88 4.71 20.21
C LEU A 112 -5.29 4.14 18.84
N GLY A 113 -4.33 3.91 17.94
CA GLY A 113 -4.59 3.30 16.64
C GLY A 113 -5.23 1.92 16.77
N THR A 114 -4.76 1.09 17.70
CA THR A 114 -5.31 -0.25 17.94
C THR A 114 -6.74 -0.20 18.49
N LEU A 115 -7.04 0.74 19.40
CA LEU A 115 -8.40 0.93 19.93
C LEU A 115 -9.39 1.32 18.83
N TYR A 116 -9.01 2.21 17.91
CA TYR A 116 -9.86 2.57 16.78
C TYR A 116 -10.00 1.42 15.76
N GLU A 117 -8.96 0.61 15.59
CA GLU A 117 -9.03 -0.58 14.74
C GLU A 117 -9.96 -1.66 15.31
N GLU A 118 -9.94 -1.87 16.63
CA GLU A 118 -10.86 -2.76 17.34
C GLU A 118 -12.33 -2.32 17.16
N GLU A 119 -12.57 -1.03 16.93
CA GLU A 119 -13.88 -0.44 16.61
C GLU A 119 -14.18 -0.40 15.10
N GLU A 120 -13.39 -1.09 14.27
CA GLU A 120 -13.49 -1.09 12.81
C GLU A 120 -13.32 0.30 12.15
N ALA A 121 -12.86 1.31 12.90
CA ALA A 121 -12.66 2.68 12.44
C ALA A 121 -11.26 2.85 11.81
N TRP A 122 -10.98 2.07 10.76
CA TRP A 122 -9.65 2.00 10.15
C TRP A 122 -9.11 3.34 9.65
N ASP A 123 -9.98 4.19 9.08
CA ASP A 123 -9.54 5.50 8.58
C ASP A 123 -8.97 6.36 9.71
N VAL A 124 -9.57 6.28 10.90
CA VAL A 124 -9.07 6.96 12.10
C VAL A 124 -7.82 6.28 12.65
N ALA A 125 -7.81 4.94 12.72
CA ALA A 125 -6.64 4.18 13.16
C ALA A 125 -5.39 4.51 12.34
N SER A 126 -5.54 4.60 11.02
CA SER A 126 -4.46 4.93 10.09
C SER A 126 -3.86 6.31 10.33
N VAL A 127 -4.64 7.28 10.85
CA VAL A 127 -4.12 8.60 11.21
C VAL A 127 -3.18 8.52 12.40
N TYR A 128 -3.51 7.74 13.43
CA TYR A 128 -2.62 7.53 14.59
C TYR A 128 -1.38 6.73 14.21
N TYR A 129 -1.52 5.71 13.38
CA TYR A 129 -0.39 4.95 12.84
C TYR A 129 0.54 5.79 11.97
N ASN A 130 0.02 6.70 11.15
CA ASN A 130 0.90 7.60 10.40
C ASN A 130 1.59 8.62 11.31
N ARG A 131 0.86 9.19 12.28
CA ARG A 131 1.44 10.11 13.26
C ARG A 131 2.57 9.50 14.06
N LEU A 132 2.45 8.23 14.46
CA LEU A 132 3.52 7.58 15.22
C LEU A 132 4.77 7.36 14.36
N LEU A 133 4.60 7.00 13.08
CA LEU A 133 5.73 6.79 12.16
C LEU A 133 6.46 8.08 11.81
N THR A 134 5.75 9.21 11.70
CA THR A 134 6.31 10.48 11.24
C THR A 134 6.86 11.37 12.34
N ASN A 135 6.30 11.31 13.55
CA ASN A 135 6.56 12.30 14.59
C ASN A 135 7.40 11.79 15.75
N TYR A 136 7.58 10.46 15.86
CA TYR A 136 8.25 9.85 16.99
C TYR A 136 9.32 8.87 16.52
N ASP A 137 10.36 8.73 17.34
CA ASP A 137 11.39 7.72 17.14
C ASP A 137 10.84 6.31 17.42
N ASP A 138 11.47 5.32 16.79
CA ASP A 138 11.07 3.94 16.98
C ASP A 138 11.42 3.45 18.39
N LEU A 139 10.50 2.70 18.99
CA LEU A 139 10.67 2.05 20.28
C LEU A 139 10.66 0.54 20.11
N VAL A 140 11.49 -0.12 20.89
CA VAL A 140 11.52 -1.59 20.98
C VAL A 140 10.88 -2.01 22.30
N ILE A 141 9.68 -2.56 22.24
CA ILE A 141 8.95 -3.07 23.41
C ILE A 141 8.86 -4.58 23.29
N LYS A 142 9.30 -5.30 24.34
CA LYS A 142 9.32 -6.78 24.39
C LYS A 142 10.04 -7.41 23.19
N GLY A 143 11.10 -6.75 22.70
CA GLY A 143 11.91 -7.22 21.56
C GLY A 143 11.29 -6.94 20.19
N GLN A 144 10.21 -6.17 20.10
CA GLN A 144 9.54 -5.83 18.85
C GLN A 144 9.58 -4.32 18.60
N SER A 145 10.04 -3.92 17.42
CA SER A 145 9.95 -2.54 16.92
C SER A 145 8.48 -2.16 16.68
N ILE A 146 8.06 -1.03 17.24
CA ILE A 146 6.72 -0.49 17.05
C ILE A 146 6.53 -0.02 15.61
N HIS A 147 7.53 0.62 15.01
CA HIS A 147 7.44 1.09 13.62
C HIS A 147 7.32 -0.07 12.66
N LEU A 148 8.15 -1.11 12.81
CA LEU A 148 8.08 -2.32 11.99
C LEU A 148 6.71 -3.00 12.11
N PHE A 149 6.19 -3.13 13.34
CA PHE A 149 4.87 -3.69 13.57
C PHE A 149 3.77 -2.86 12.87
N THR A 150 3.82 -1.54 13.03
CA THR A 150 2.84 -0.60 12.48
C THR A 150 2.85 -0.60 10.95
N LEU A 151 4.02 -0.55 10.32
CA LEU A 151 4.17 -0.60 8.86
C LEU A 151 3.58 -1.89 8.28
N LYS A 152 3.89 -3.05 8.88
CA LYS A 152 3.30 -4.34 8.46
C LYS A 152 1.77 -4.33 8.58
N LYS A 153 1.24 -3.69 9.64
CA LYS A 153 -0.20 -3.56 9.84
C LYS A 153 -0.85 -2.69 8.76
N LEU A 154 -0.28 -1.52 8.48
CA LEU A 154 -0.76 -0.61 7.44
C LEU A 154 -0.80 -1.27 6.06
N LEU A 155 0.27 -1.98 5.70
CA LEU A 155 0.36 -2.73 4.42
C LEU A 155 -0.71 -3.82 4.29
N SER A 156 -1.12 -4.45 5.39
CA SER A 156 -2.14 -5.51 5.36
C SER A 156 -3.55 -5.02 5.00
N LYS A 157 -3.83 -3.71 5.10
CA LYS A 157 -5.18 -3.14 4.99
C LYS A 157 -5.39 -2.20 3.81
N ARG A 158 -4.34 -1.60 3.25
CA ARG A 158 -4.43 -0.67 2.10
C ARG A 158 -3.52 -1.08 0.94
N PRO A 159 -3.78 -2.22 0.28
CA PRO A 159 -3.07 -2.57 -0.95
C PRO A 159 -3.44 -1.60 -2.08
N GLY A 160 -2.45 -1.23 -2.88
CA GLY A 160 -2.55 -0.46 -4.11
C GLY A 160 -2.78 1.04 -3.95
N THR A 161 -2.05 1.66 -3.03
CA THR A 161 -2.05 3.13 -2.87
C THR A 161 -0.63 3.66 -2.91
N LEU A 162 -0.44 4.94 -3.26
CA LEU A 162 0.86 5.63 -3.11
C LEU A 162 1.46 5.48 -1.70
N LEU A 163 0.62 5.41 -0.66
CA LEU A 163 1.09 5.16 0.71
C LEU A 163 1.74 3.78 0.87
N GLU A 164 1.27 2.76 0.14
CA GLU A 164 1.88 1.44 0.15
C GLU A 164 3.32 1.48 -0.38
N ILE A 165 3.58 2.29 -1.41
CA ILE A 165 4.92 2.52 -1.94
C ILE A 165 5.81 3.12 -0.85
N ASP A 166 5.32 4.15 -0.15
CA ASP A 166 6.08 4.83 0.90
C ASP A 166 6.38 3.90 2.08
N TYR A 167 5.40 3.13 2.55
CA TYR A 167 5.60 2.17 3.64
C TYR A 167 6.59 1.05 3.27
N ASN A 168 6.50 0.51 2.05
CA ASN A 168 7.43 -0.52 1.59
C ASN A 168 8.87 0.03 1.44
N LYS A 169 9.03 1.28 0.95
CA LYS A 169 10.33 1.95 0.93
C LYS A 169 10.89 2.14 2.34
N GLU A 170 10.05 2.56 3.27
CA GLU A 170 10.43 2.74 4.67
C GLU A 170 10.90 1.41 5.31
N LEU A 171 10.18 0.31 5.04
CA LEU A 171 10.60 -1.03 5.45
C LEU A 171 11.99 -1.37 4.90
N LEU A 172 12.23 -1.18 3.59
CA LEU A 172 13.53 -1.46 2.99
C LEU A 172 14.65 -0.59 3.54
N GLN A 173 14.38 0.67 3.87
CA GLN A 173 15.38 1.61 4.36
C GLN A 173 15.77 1.32 5.82
N ARG A 174 14.78 1.09 6.68
CA ARG A 174 14.98 1.04 8.14
C ARG A 174 15.07 -0.37 8.69
N PHE A 175 14.38 -1.32 8.07
CA PHE A 175 14.18 -2.67 8.59
C PHE A 175 14.66 -3.75 7.63
N SER A 176 15.62 -3.41 6.76
CA SER A 176 16.09 -4.28 5.69
C SER A 176 16.59 -5.65 6.18
N MET A 177 17.07 -5.74 7.42
CA MET A 177 17.58 -6.97 8.03
C MET A 177 16.49 -7.83 8.67
N ASP A 178 15.30 -7.27 8.91
CA ASP A 178 14.20 -7.89 9.67
C ASP A 178 12.99 -8.25 8.77
N ILE A 179 13.17 -8.13 7.45
CA ILE A 179 12.13 -8.33 6.44
C ILE A 179 12.63 -9.23 5.31
N ASP A 180 11.68 -9.83 4.61
CA ASP A 180 11.94 -10.49 3.33
C ASP A 180 12.05 -9.44 2.22
N LYS A 181 13.29 -9.11 1.82
CA LYS A 181 13.53 -8.10 0.78
C LYS A 181 12.90 -8.49 -0.55
N GLY A 182 12.91 -9.78 -0.92
CA GLY A 182 12.31 -10.24 -2.16
C GLY A 182 10.82 -9.94 -2.17
N LEU A 183 10.11 -10.31 -1.11
CA LEU A 183 8.68 -10.05 -0.98
C LEU A 183 8.37 -8.56 -1.08
N ILE A 184 9.14 -7.70 -0.40
CA ILE A 184 8.90 -6.25 -0.42
C ILE A 184 9.20 -5.64 -1.80
N GLN A 185 10.26 -6.08 -2.49
CA GLN A 185 10.56 -5.61 -3.85
C GLN A 185 9.47 -6.02 -4.85
N TYR A 186 8.94 -7.24 -4.73
CA TYR A 186 7.81 -7.69 -5.54
C TYR A 186 6.56 -6.83 -5.30
N ASN A 187 6.22 -6.57 -4.03
CA ASN A 187 5.07 -5.73 -3.68
C ASN A 187 5.24 -4.31 -4.21
N LEU A 188 6.43 -3.70 -4.06
CA LEU A 188 6.75 -2.40 -4.65
C LEU A 188 6.53 -2.39 -6.15
N ALA A 189 7.04 -3.40 -6.87
CA ALA A 189 6.86 -3.49 -8.30
C ALA A 189 5.38 -3.46 -8.69
N LYS A 190 4.52 -4.17 -7.93
CA LYS A 190 3.07 -4.18 -8.13
C LYS A 190 2.39 -2.86 -7.79
N SER A 191 2.73 -2.22 -6.68
CA SER A 191 2.18 -0.91 -6.35
C SER A 191 2.58 0.13 -7.40
N TYR A 192 3.82 0.07 -7.90
CA TYR A 192 4.29 0.93 -8.99
C TYR A 192 3.53 0.69 -10.31
N GLU A 193 3.23 -0.56 -10.69
CA GLU A 193 2.37 -0.85 -11.86
C GLU A 193 0.99 -0.21 -11.73
N GLN A 194 0.38 -0.30 -10.55
CA GLN A 194 -0.96 0.22 -10.30
C GLN A 194 -1.02 1.74 -10.40
N GLU A 195 0.03 2.43 -9.98
CA GLU A 195 0.16 3.89 -10.05
C GLU A 195 0.73 4.37 -11.41
N GLY A 196 1.02 3.46 -12.34
CA GLY A 196 1.59 3.80 -13.65
C GLY A 196 3.06 4.24 -13.62
N LEU A 197 3.77 3.96 -12.52
CA LEU A 197 5.19 4.24 -12.31
C LEU A 197 6.05 3.11 -12.89
N TRP A 198 6.02 3.01 -14.22
CA TRP A 198 6.53 1.83 -14.94
C TRP A 198 8.04 1.61 -14.78
N ILE A 199 8.84 2.68 -14.74
CA ILE A 199 10.30 2.58 -14.66
C ILE A 199 10.70 2.01 -13.29
N GLU A 200 10.08 2.52 -12.23
CA GLU A 200 10.26 2.09 -10.85
C GLU A 200 9.78 0.65 -10.64
N SER A 201 8.70 0.26 -11.32
CA SER A 201 8.22 -1.12 -11.32
C SER A 201 9.26 -2.09 -11.90
N ILE A 202 9.82 -1.77 -13.06
CA ILE A 202 10.86 -2.58 -13.72
C ILE A 202 12.10 -2.72 -12.84
N ASP A 203 12.58 -1.63 -12.25
CA ASP A 203 13.72 -1.64 -11.33
C ASP A 203 13.44 -2.50 -10.08
N SER A 204 12.23 -2.41 -9.53
CA SER A 204 11.82 -3.22 -8.37
C SER A 204 11.72 -4.70 -8.71
N TYR A 205 11.24 -5.07 -9.90
CA TYR A 205 11.26 -6.45 -10.37
C TYR A 205 12.66 -7.00 -10.55
N GLN A 206 13.60 -6.21 -11.08
CA GLN A 206 14.99 -6.61 -11.18
C GLN A 206 15.57 -6.92 -9.78
N LYS A 207 15.33 -6.01 -8.83
CA LYS A 207 15.74 -6.20 -7.42
C LYS A 207 15.07 -7.40 -6.76
N PHE A 208 13.84 -7.74 -7.15
CA PHE A 208 13.17 -8.96 -6.69
C PHE A 208 13.88 -10.22 -7.19
N LEU A 209 14.29 -10.27 -8.46
CA LEU A 209 15.04 -11.41 -9.01
C LEU A 209 16.45 -11.54 -8.41
N ASP A 210 17.07 -10.41 -8.06
CA ASP A 210 18.41 -10.37 -7.46
C ASP A 210 18.40 -10.71 -5.94
N ALA A 211 17.23 -10.67 -5.29
CA ALA A 211 17.08 -10.98 -3.88
C ALA A 211 17.12 -12.50 -3.61
N PRO A 212 17.42 -12.94 -2.38
CA PRO A 212 17.27 -14.34 -1.99
C PRO A 212 15.86 -14.86 -2.32
N VAL A 213 15.78 -16.13 -2.72
CA VAL A 213 14.52 -16.75 -3.12
C VAL A 213 13.49 -16.64 -2.00
N THR A 214 12.33 -16.09 -2.34
CA THR A 214 11.17 -15.92 -1.47
C THR A 214 9.95 -16.61 -2.04
N THR A 215 8.92 -16.81 -1.22
CA THR A 215 7.62 -17.32 -1.66
C THR A 215 6.62 -16.18 -1.69
N ILE A 216 5.99 -15.98 -2.85
CA ILE A 216 4.87 -15.06 -2.99
C ILE A 216 3.56 -15.85 -2.84
N PRO A 217 2.76 -15.60 -1.79
CA PRO A 217 1.51 -16.34 -1.56
C PRO A 217 0.57 -16.29 -2.77
N GLY A 218 0.07 -17.46 -3.18
CA GLY A 218 -0.84 -17.59 -4.32
C GLY A 218 -0.20 -17.47 -5.70
N LYS A 219 1.13 -17.29 -5.79
CA LYS A 219 1.86 -17.14 -7.05
C LYS A 219 3.06 -18.10 -7.14
N PRO A 220 2.84 -19.39 -7.45
CA PRO A 220 3.91 -20.40 -7.48
C PRO A 220 4.97 -20.14 -8.58
N ASN A 221 4.56 -19.56 -9.71
CA ASN A 221 5.43 -19.34 -10.89
C ASN A 221 5.95 -17.89 -11.00
N VAL A 222 5.95 -17.13 -9.90
CA VAL A 222 6.22 -15.68 -9.92
C VAL A 222 7.58 -15.30 -10.48
N TYR A 223 8.62 -16.12 -10.24
CA TYR A 223 9.97 -15.85 -10.76
C TYR A 223 10.01 -15.93 -12.28
N ASN A 224 9.34 -16.95 -12.85
CA ASN A 224 9.20 -17.06 -14.29
C ASN A 224 8.38 -15.89 -14.82
N GLU A 225 7.19 -15.62 -14.26
CA GLU A 225 6.34 -14.48 -14.65
C GLU A 225 7.15 -13.18 -14.75
N VAL A 226 7.93 -12.85 -13.72
CA VAL A 226 8.76 -11.63 -13.69
C VAL A 226 9.90 -11.69 -14.69
N ASN A 227 10.58 -12.84 -14.82
CA ASN A 227 11.65 -12.99 -15.80
C ASN A 227 11.15 -12.81 -17.25
N HIS A 228 9.99 -13.37 -17.60
CA HIS A 228 9.37 -13.18 -18.92
C HIS A 228 9.01 -11.71 -19.15
N TYR A 229 8.44 -11.06 -18.13
CA TYR A 229 8.11 -9.64 -18.20
C TYR A 229 9.34 -8.76 -18.46
N LEU A 230 10.43 -8.97 -17.72
CA LEU A 230 11.69 -8.23 -17.91
C LEU A 230 12.37 -8.56 -19.24
N THR A 231 12.35 -9.83 -19.66
CA THR A 231 12.88 -10.26 -20.96
C THR A 231 12.14 -9.56 -22.09
N PHE A 232 10.80 -9.51 -22.03
CA PHE A 232 10.00 -8.72 -22.95
C PHE A 232 10.39 -7.24 -22.91
N HIS A 233 10.51 -6.65 -21.71
CA HIS A 233 10.89 -5.24 -21.54
C HIS A 233 12.22 -4.88 -22.23
N TYR A 234 13.26 -5.71 -22.08
CA TYR A 234 14.59 -5.45 -22.65
C TYR A 234 14.77 -5.92 -24.11
N SER A 235 13.83 -6.67 -24.65
CA SER A 235 13.88 -7.14 -26.04
C SER A 235 13.70 -6.02 -27.08
N LYS A 236 14.06 -6.31 -28.34
CA LYS A 236 13.95 -5.38 -29.47
C LYS A 236 12.54 -5.22 -30.05
N LYS A 237 11.61 -6.15 -29.75
CA LYS A 237 10.19 -6.11 -30.17
C LYS A 237 9.98 -5.99 -31.69
N ASP A 238 10.95 -6.44 -32.49
CA ASP A 238 10.94 -6.36 -33.95
C ASP A 238 10.01 -7.38 -34.62
N TRP A 239 9.54 -8.39 -33.87
CA TRP A 239 8.51 -9.34 -34.31
C TRP A 239 7.10 -8.71 -34.37
N THR A 240 6.86 -7.64 -33.63
CA THR A 240 5.53 -7.03 -33.44
C THR A 240 4.99 -6.35 -34.70
N ARG A 241 3.68 -6.35 -34.91
CA ARG A 241 3.02 -5.73 -36.07
C ARG A 241 1.85 -4.86 -35.66
N GLU A 242 1.62 -3.77 -36.37
CA GLU A 242 0.51 -2.85 -36.07
C GLU A 242 -0.87 -3.51 -36.22
N THR A 243 -1.02 -4.40 -37.21
CA THR A 243 -2.31 -5.01 -37.52
C THR A 243 -2.27 -6.54 -37.44
N GLN A 244 -3.33 -7.10 -36.87
CA GLN A 244 -3.60 -8.53 -36.82
C GLN A 244 -3.59 -9.16 -38.23
N ALA A 245 -4.28 -8.54 -39.17
CA ALA A 245 -4.40 -9.05 -40.53
C ALA A 245 -3.04 -9.11 -41.24
N GLY A 246 -2.20 -8.09 -41.09
CA GLY A 246 -0.84 -8.07 -41.67
C GLY A 246 0.05 -9.18 -41.11
N LEU A 247 -0.01 -9.39 -39.79
CA LEU A 247 0.74 -10.46 -39.13
C LEU A 247 0.27 -11.85 -39.60
N VAL A 248 -1.03 -12.12 -39.56
CA VAL A 248 -1.63 -13.39 -40.00
C VAL A 248 -1.27 -13.70 -41.45
N ASN A 249 -1.35 -12.71 -42.34
CA ASN A 249 -0.98 -12.88 -43.75
C ASN A 249 0.51 -13.18 -43.94
N SER A 250 1.37 -12.54 -43.14
CA SER A 250 2.81 -12.79 -43.17
C SER A 250 3.16 -14.23 -42.75
N ILE A 251 2.49 -14.75 -41.71
CA ILE A 251 2.64 -16.13 -41.26
C ILE A 251 2.11 -17.12 -42.29
N LYS A 252 0.90 -16.89 -42.83
CA LYS A 252 0.34 -17.71 -43.92
C LYS A 252 1.28 -17.79 -45.11
N TYR A 253 1.87 -16.66 -45.50
CA TYR A 253 2.88 -16.62 -46.56
C TYR A 253 4.12 -17.44 -46.22
N ALA A 254 4.63 -17.35 -44.98
CA ALA A 254 5.78 -18.11 -44.52
C ALA A 254 5.51 -19.64 -44.52
N ILE A 255 4.33 -20.07 -44.09
CA ILE A 255 3.89 -21.47 -44.17
C ILE A 255 3.80 -21.93 -45.63
N ARG A 256 3.12 -21.16 -46.50
CA ARG A 256 2.95 -21.50 -47.92
C ARG A 256 4.28 -21.63 -48.67
N THR A 257 5.27 -20.82 -48.30
CA THR A 257 6.62 -20.84 -48.88
C THR A 257 7.58 -21.76 -48.14
N ARG A 258 7.12 -22.47 -47.09
CA ARG A 258 7.91 -23.36 -46.24
C ARG A 258 9.18 -22.70 -45.70
N SER A 259 9.10 -21.41 -45.36
CA SER A 259 10.25 -20.62 -44.92
C SER A 259 10.30 -20.51 -43.39
N SER A 260 11.12 -21.35 -42.75
CA SER A 260 11.31 -21.31 -41.30
C SER A 260 11.95 -20.00 -40.83
N SER A 261 12.92 -19.47 -41.58
CA SER A 261 13.53 -18.17 -41.28
C SER A 261 12.49 -17.03 -41.20
N ARG A 262 11.48 -17.04 -42.09
CA ARG A 262 10.39 -16.05 -42.03
C ARG A 262 9.51 -16.28 -40.81
N LEU A 263 9.13 -17.53 -40.52
CA LEU A 263 8.32 -17.83 -39.32
C LEU A 263 9.06 -17.41 -38.05
N ASN A 264 10.33 -17.76 -37.91
CA ASN A 264 11.11 -17.46 -36.72
C ASN A 264 11.22 -15.95 -36.46
N ARG A 265 11.21 -15.12 -37.52
CA ARG A 265 11.20 -13.64 -37.39
C ARG A 265 9.91 -13.08 -36.78
N TYR A 266 8.79 -13.81 -36.88
CA TYR A 266 7.51 -13.37 -36.33
C TYR A 266 7.20 -13.99 -34.97
N MET A 267 7.99 -14.96 -34.51
CA MET A 267 7.84 -15.52 -33.16
C MET A 267 8.14 -14.43 -32.15
N SER A 268 7.31 -14.33 -31.11
CA SER A 268 7.59 -13.47 -29.97
C SER A 268 8.87 -13.89 -29.25
N GLU A 269 9.45 -12.99 -28.45
CA GLU A 269 10.56 -13.34 -27.55
C GLU A 269 10.13 -14.46 -26.58
N ASP A 270 8.92 -14.33 -26.02
CA ASP A 270 8.34 -15.28 -25.07
C ASP A 270 7.40 -16.29 -25.77
N PHE A 271 7.90 -16.88 -26.87
CA PHE A 271 7.12 -17.77 -27.71
C PHE A 271 6.88 -19.12 -27.04
N PHE A 272 5.61 -19.47 -26.84
CA PHE A 272 5.25 -20.73 -26.20
C PHE A 272 4.71 -21.78 -27.16
N MET A 273 4.85 -23.04 -26.77
CA MET A 273 4.25 -24.19 -27.47
C MET A 273 3.68 -25.17 -26.45
N MET A 274 2.36 -25.15 -26.25
CA MET A 274 1.71 -25.88 -25.15
C MET A 274 0.37 -26.49 -25.54
N SER A 275 -0.13 -27.42 -24.72
CA SER A 275 -1.49 -27.93 -24.82
C SER A 275 -2.47 -26.99 -24.11
N TRP A 276 -3.74 -27.04 -24.48
CA TRP A 276 -4.79 -26.28 -23.81
C TRP A 276 -4.86 -26.62 -22.31
N GLY A 277 -5.00 -25.59 -21.46
CA GLY A 277 -5.13 -25.74 -20.01
C GLY A 277 -3.80 -25.85 -19.24
N GLN A 278 -2.65 -25.85 -19.93
CA GLN A 278 -1.34 -25.69 -19.27
C GLN A 278 -1.12 -24.23 -18.85
N ASP A 279 -0.42 -24.04 -17.74
CA ASP A 279 0.05 -22.71 -17.32
C ASP A 279 1.25 -22.31 -18.20
N ARG A 280 1.22 -21.07 -18.70
CA ARG A 280 2.24 -20.51 -19.58
C ARG A 280 3.59 -20.39 -18.89
N TYR A 281 3.60 -20.08 -17.60
CA TYR A 281 4.83 -19.82 -16.84
C TYR A 281 5.28 -21.04 -16.03
N ASP A 282 4.65 -22.19 -16.26
CA ASP A 282 5.12 -23.46 -15.70
C ASP A 282 6.49 -23.82 -16.34
N PRO A 283 7.53 -24.11 -15.52
CA PRO A 283 8.87 -24.42 -16.01
C PRO A 283 8.96 -25.57 -17.03
N PHE A 284 7.94 -26.43 -17.11
CA PHE A 284 7.91 -27.60 -17.98
C PHE A 284 7.11 -27.36 -19.27
N THR A 285 6.52 -26.17 -19.46
CA THR A 285 5.69 -25.83 -20.62
C THR A 285 6.51 -25.32 -21.81
N GLU A 286 7.69 -24.75 -21.58
CA GLU A 286 8.59 -24.28 -22.63
C GLU A 286 9.44 -25.42 -23.20
N ILE A 287 8.92 -26.12 -24.19
CA ILE A 287 9.72 -27.08 -24.96
C ILE A 287 10.27 -26.35 -26.18
N PRO A 288 11.57 -25.99 -26.22
CA PRO A 288 12.16 -25.37 -27.40
C PRO A 288 12.10 -26.36 -28.57
N MET A 289 11.22 -26.09 -29.52
CA MET A 289 11.06 -26.88 -30.75
C MET A 289 11.35 -26.02 -31.97
N ASP A 290 12.29 -26.47 -32.80
CA ASP A 290 12.55 -25.84 -34.09
C ASP A 290 11.42 -26.16 -35.08
N LEU A 291 10.62 -25.13 -35.40
CA LEU A 291 9.53 -25.20 -36.37
C LEU A 291 9.98 -25.67 -37.76
N SER A 292 11.26 -25.51 -38.10
CA SER A 292 11.84 -25.98 -39.37
C SER A 292 11.61 -27.46 -39.61
N ASN A 293 11.61 -28.28 -38.54
CA ASN A 293 11.40 -29.72 -38.65
C ASN A 293 9.97 -30.07 -39.08
N PHE A 294 9.01 -29.23 -38.73
CA PHE A 294 7.59 -29.47 -38.99
C PHE A 294 7.13 -28.92 -40.35
N LEU A 295 7.86 -27.98 -40.95
CA LEU A 295 7.56 -27.47 -42.30
C LEU A 295 7.91 -28.46 -43.43
N ARG A 296 8.54 -29.59 -43.10
CA ARG A 296 8.82 -30.68 -44.05
C ARG A 296 7.54 -31.38 -44.52
N SER A 297 6.49 -31.37 -43.71
CA SER A 297 5.19 -31.94 -44.06
C SER A 297 4.31 -30.93 -44.82
N SER A 298 3.19 -31.40 -45.36
CA SER A 298 2.22 -30.56 -46.05
C SER A 298 1.34 -29.81 -45.05
N VAL A 299 1.89 -28.76 -44.45
CA VAL A 299 1.17 -27.89 -43.52
C VAL A 299 0.14 -27.05 -44.26
N TRP A 300 -1.08 -27.01 -43.74
CA TRP A 300 -2.20 -26.19 -44.23
C TRP A 300 -2.74 -25.28 -43.12
N TYR A 301 -3.49 -24.25 -43.52
CA TYR A 301 -4.11 -23.29 -42.61
C TYR A 301 -5.55 -22.98 -43.06
N ASN A 302 -6.41 -22.64 -42.10
CA ASN A 302 -7.77 -22.18 -42.39
C ASN A 302 -7.75 -20.81 -43.10
N ARG A 303 -8.72 -20.59 -43.99
CA ARG A 303 -8.86 -19.32 -44.72
C ARG A 303 -9.12 -18.16 -43.76
N ASN A 304 -10.03 -18.35 -42.81
CA ASN A 304 -10.44 -17.36 -41.83
C ASN A 304 -9.85 -17.70 -40.46
N LEU A 305 -9.82 -16.71 -39.56
CA LEU A 305 -9.56 -16.94 -38.14
C LEU A 305 -10.73 -17.71 -37.51
N GLU A 306 -10.46 -18.39 -36.40
CA GLU A 306 -11.47 -19.13 -35.66
C GLU A 306 -12.49 -18.17 -35.03
N SER A 307 -13.73 -18.63 -34.87
CA SER A 307 -14.85 -17.84 -34.36
C SER A 307 -14.64 -17.28 -32.95
N GLY A 308 -13.79 -17.91 -32.13
CA GLY A 308 -13.40 -17.43 -30.80
C GLY A 308 -12.35 -16.32 -30.80
N SER A 309 -11.98 -15.76 -31.95
CA SER A 309 -11.06 -14.62 -32.05
C SER A 309 -11.80 -13.31 -31.77
N ASN A 310 -11.12 -12.34 -31.15
CA ASN A 310 -11.64 -11.05 -30.75
C ASN A 310 -10.57 -9.93 -30.92
N ASP A 311 -10.82 -8.75 -30.37
CA ASP A 311 -9.96 -7.56 -30.50
C ASP A 311 -8.63 -7.64 -29.72
N SER A 312 -8.48 -8.63 -28.85
CA SER A 312 -7.28 -8.86 -28.04
C SER A 312 -6.57 -10.17 -28.38
N GLU A 313 -7.31 -11.18 -28.84
CA GLU A 313 -6.76 -12.51 -29.09
C GLU A 313 -7.27 -13.09 -30.40
N ALA A 314 -6.43 -13.86 -31.09
CA ALA A 314 -6.88 -14.58 -32.26
C ALA A 314 -6.19 -15.90 -32.48
N TYR A 315 -6.92 -16.75 -33.20
CA TYR A 315 -6.56 -18.14 -33.34
C TYR A 315 -6.66 -18.50 -34.83
N LEU A 316 -5.55 -18.99 -35.38
CA LEU A 316 -5.52 -19.57 -36.72
C LEU A 316 -5.36 -21.08 -36.60
N ARG A 317 -6.40 -21.82 -36.95
CA ARG A 317 -6.32 -23.27 -37.04
C ARG A 317 -5.45 -23.68 -38.22
N THR A 318 -4.52 -24.57 -37.94
CA THR A 318 -3.56 -25.12 -38.89
C THR A 318 -3.46 -26.62 -38.68
N GLY A 319 -3.01 -27.34 -39.70
CA GLY A 319 -2.79 -28.77 -39.58
C GLY A 319 -1.82 -29.32 -40.60
N GLY A 320 -1.59 -30.63 -40.54
CA GLY A 320 -0.52 -31.27 -41.31
C GLY A 320 0.85 -31.16 -40.63
N TRP A 321 0.91 -30.69 -39.38
CA TRP A 321 2.11 -30.71 -38.55
C TRP A 321 2.35 -32.14 -38.01
N SER A 322 3.55 -32.71 -38.10
CA SER A 322 3.87 -34.08 -37.59
C SER A 322 4.60 -34.01 -36.24
N TYR A 323 4.41 -34.84 -35.20
CA TYR A 323 4.38 -36.31 -35.22
C TYR A 323 3.40 -36.98 -34.21
N ARG A 324 2.58 -36.23 -33.47
CA ARG A 324 1.53 -36.82 -32.58
C ARG A 324 0.24 -36.01 -32.54
N ILE A 325 0.35 -34.69 -32.67
CA ILE A 325 -0.79 -33.78 -32.68
C ILE A 325 -0.79 -33.06 -34.02
N ASN A 326 -1.76 -33.40 -34.87
CA ASN A 326 -1.83 -32.92 -36.24
C ASN A 326 -2.45 -31.52 -36.37
N ILE A 327 -3.18 -31.07 -35.34
CA ILE A 327 -3.92 -29.81 -35.36
C ILE A 327 -3.29 -28.85 -34.35
N TRP A 328 -2.82 -27.71 -34.85
CA TRP A 328 -2.21 -26.65 -34.05
C TRP A 328 -3.01 -25.36 -34.24
N TYR A 329 -3.15 -24.59 -33.17
CA TYR A 329 -3.73 -23.24 -33.22
C TYR A 329 -2.61 -22.24 -33.02
N LEU A 330 -2.31 -21.47 -34.07
CA LEU A 330 -1.38 -20.35 -33.93
C LEU A 330 -2.11 -19.24 -33.18
N TYR A 331 -1.55 -18.85 -32.03
CA TYR A 331 -2.13 -17.89 -31.12
C TYR A 331 -1.50 -16.52 -31.30
N PHE A 332 -2.35 -15.54 -31.57
CA PHE A 332 -1.98 -14.15 -31.74
C PHE A 332 -2.56 -13.36 -30.59
N ASN A 333 -1.74 -12.51 -29.98
CA ASN A 333 -2.18 -11.68 -28.88
C ASN A 333 -1.89 -10.21 -29.20
N ARG A 334 -2.78 -9.35 -28.72
CA ARG A 334 -2.58 -7.91 -28.69
C ARG A 334 -1.78 -7.56 -27.44
N ILE A 335 -0.61 -7.01 -27.66
CA ILE A 335 0.35 -6.67 -26.62
C ILE A 335 -0.25 -5.60 -25.70
N LYS A 336 -0.24 -5.87 -24.40
CA LYS A 336 -0.55 -4.91 -23.35
C LYS A 336 0.75 -4.48 -22.70
N TYR A 337 1.27 -3.33 -23.14
CA TYR A 337 2.56 -2.83 -22.69
C TYR A 337 2.51 -1.30 -22.53
N PRO A 338 1.85 -0.81 -21.46
CA PRO A 338 1.55 0.61 -21.29
C PRO A 338 2.79 1.52 -21.18
N ILE A 339 3.96 0.94 -20.92
CA ILE A 339 5.25 1.65 -20.83
C ILE A 339 5.61 2.35 -22.15
N ASP A 340 5.31 1.71 -23.29
CA ASP A 340 5.66 2.20 -24.62
C ASP A 340 4.40 2.23 -25.50
N PRO A 341 3.83 3.42 -25.77
CA PRO A 341 2.65 3.57 -26.61
C PRO A 341 2.83 3.08 -28.05
N GLU A 342 4.05 3.06 -28.59
CA GLU A 342 4.29 2.59 -29.96
C GLU A 342 4.13 1.08 -30.06
N ILE A 343 4.50 0.36 -29.00
CA ILE A 343 4.40 -1.10 -28.89
C ILE A 343 3.03 -1.50 -28.35
N ASN A 344 2.48 -0.71 -27.42
CA ASN A 344 1.20 -1.00 -26.80
C ASN A 344 0.09 -1.14 -27.85
N GLY A 345 -0.65 -2.23 -27.80
CA GLY A 345 -1.73 -2.50 -28.73
C GLY A 345 -1.30 -3.07 -30.08
N ARG A 346 0.01 -3.27 -30.34
CA ARG A 346 0.49 -4.08 -31.48
C ARG A 346 0.13 -5.56 -31.29
N TRP A 347 0.27 -6.32 -32.36
CA TRP A 347 0.02 -7.75 -32.42
C TRP A 347 1.32 -8.53 -32.50
N GLU A 348 1.36 -9.66 -31.81
CA GLU A 348 2.41 -10.65 -31.90
C GLU A 348 1.85 -12.05 -32.14
N TRP A 349 2.71 -12.93 -32.66
CA TRP A 349 2.45 -14.35 -32.64
C TRP A 349 3.10 -14.90 -31.38
N ALA A 350 2.27 -15.01 -30.33
CA ALA A 350 2.71 -15.30 -28.98
C ALA A 350 2.98 -16.79 -28.75
N GLY A 351 2.39 -17.68 -29.55
CA GLY A 351 2.62 -19.10 -29.38
C GLY A 351 1.76 -20.02 -30.23
N ILE A 352 1.79 -21.29 -29.83
CA ILE A 352 1.06 -22.38 -30.45
C ILE A 352 0.35 -23.19 -29.36
N TYR A 353 -0.96 -23.39 -29.55
CA TYR A 353 -1.70 -24.39 -28.80
C TYR A 353 -1.82 -25.70 -29.58
N PHE A 354 -1.55 -26.81 -28.92
CA PHE A 354 -1.67 -28.15 -29.47
C PHE A 354 -3.05 -28.75 -29.23
N GLY A 355 -3.58 -29.41 -30.26
CA GLY A 355 -4.80 -30.20 -30.17
C GLY A 355 -6.05 -29.40 -30.48
N ASN A 356 -7.18 -30.10 -30.55
CA ASN A 356 -8.47 -29.44 -30.73
C ASN A 356 -8.79 -28.60 -29.48
N ARG A 357 -9.28 -27.39 -29.71
CA ARG A 357 -9.84 -26.54 -28.66
C ARG A 357 -11.08 -27.24 -28.09
N LEU A 358 -11.11 -27.45 -26.77
CA LEU A 358 -12.22 -28.07 -26.04
C LEU A 358 -13.50 -27.24 -26.14
#